data_AF-A0A536VFD1-F1
#
_entry.id   AF-A0A536VFD1-F1
#
_cell.length_a   1.000
_cell.length_b   1.000
_cell.length_c   1.000
_cell.angle_alpha   90.00
_cell.angle_beta   90.00
_cell.angle_gamma   90.00
#
_symmetry.space_group_name_H-M   'P 1'
#
loop_
_entity.id
_entity.type
_entity.pdbx_description
1 polymer ?
#
loop_
_entity_poly.entity_id
_entity_poly.type
_entity_poly.pdbx_seq_one_letter_code
_entity_poly.pdbx_strand_id
1 'polypeptide(L)'
;MLRWLVALLLLANVAFYVWSQGWLDDVVGVRARGDREPERLTRQFHPEVIKILTPQAVAAAASAAQLKLVCLEAGPFNAAELLAAEGAMSAALPAGSWAQIEVGKPIQAHLLRVERADAELAAKLATLKSDALGKGFGACARP
;
A
#
# COMPACT_ATOMS: atom_id res chain seq x y z
N MET A 1 75.98 8.78 2.39
CA MET A 1 74.98 8.50 3.45
C MET A 1 73.61 9.07 3.10
N LEU A 2 73.45 10.37 2.84
CA LEU A 2 72.15 10.99 2.54
C LEU A 2 71.45 10.45 1.28
N ARG A 3 72.19 10.20 0.19
CA ARG A 3 71.62 9.71 -1.09
C ARG A 3 70.92 8.36 -0.95
N TRP A 4 71.48 7.46 -0.16
CA TRP A 4 70.90 6.14 0.11
C TRP A 4 69.65 6.24 0.97
N LEU A 5 69.65 7.12 1.98
CA LEU A 5 68.46 7.41 2.78
C LEU A 5 67.32 7.96 1.92
N VAL A 6 67.61 8.91 1.02
CA VAL A 6 66.62 9.45 0.08
C VAL A 6 66.10 8.39 -0.87
N ALA A 7 66.98 7.54 -1.43
CA ALA A 7 66.58 6.44 -2.31
C ALA A 7 65.67 5.42 -1.59
N LEU A 8 66.01 5.04 -0.36
CA LEU A 8 65.17 4.16 0.46
C LEU A 8 63.82 4.79 0.78
N LEU A 9 63.79 6.07 1.12
CA LEU A 9 62.55 6.79 1.38
C LEU A 9 61.66 6.84 0.14
N LEU A 10 62.23 7.10 -1.03
CA LEU A 10 61.48 7.09 -2.30
C LEU A 10 60.91 5.69 -2.59
N LEU A 11 61.70 4.64 -2.44
CA LEU A 11 61.22 3.26 -2.60
C LEU A 11 60.08 2.92 -1.64
N ALA A 12 60.20 3.31 -0.37
CA ALA A 12 59.15 3.12 0.62
C ALA A 12 57.86 3.87 0.25
N ASN A 13 57.97 5.10 -0.26
CA ASN A 13 56.81 5.88 -0.72
C ASN A 13 56.16 5.26 -1.96
N VAL A 14 56.94 4.76 -2.91
CA VAL A 14 56.41 4.09 -4.10
C VAL A 14 55.70 2.79 -3.71
N ALA A 15 56.31 1.98 -2.83
CA ALA A 15 55.69 0.76 -2.31
C ALA A 15 54.37 1.07 -1.57
N PHE A 16 54.37 2.10 -0.73
CA PHE A 16 53.17 2.57 -0.02
C PHE A 16 52.09 3.07 -0.99
N TYR A 17 52.47 3.83 -2.02
CA TYR A 17 51.54 4.33 -3.02
C TYR A 17 50.88 3.17 -3.78
N VAL A 18 51.66 2.22 -4.29
CA VAL A 18 51.15 1.05 -5.01
C VAL A 18 50.19 0.24 -4.13
N TRP A 19 50.53 0.03 -2.86
CA TRP A 19 49.64 -0.63 -1.90
C TRP A 19 48.34 0.17 -1.68
N SER A 20 48.41 1.49 -1.50
CA SER A 20 47.24 2.35 -1.27
C SER A 20 46.26 2.42 -2.45
N GLN A 21 46.73 2.13 -3.67
CA GLN A 21 45.89 2.00 -4.87
C GLN A 21 45.19 0.64 -5.00
N GLY A 22 45.44 -0.29 -4.06
CA GLY A 22 44.82 -1.61 -4.01
C GLY A 22 45.48 -2.66 -4.92
N TRP A 23 46.61 -2.33 -5.56
CA TRP A 23 47.26 -3.22 -6.53
C TRP A 23 47.90 -4.46 -5.88
N LEU A 24 48.08 -4.44 -4.56
CA LEU A 24 48.67 -5.52 -3.77
C LEU A 24 47.63 -6.23 -2.87
N ASP A 25 46.35 -5.84 -2.95
CA ASP A 25 45.30 -6.32 -2.05
C ASP A 25 45.09 -7.84 -2.16
N ASP A 26 45.15 -8.41 -3.37
CA ASP A 26 44.98 -9.85 -3.61
C ASP A 26 46.23 -10.69 -3.30
N VAL A 27 47.41 -10.07 -3.26
CA VAL A 27 48.69 -10.77 -3.06
C VAL A 27 49.06 -10.85 -1.58
N VAL A 28 48.83 -9.77 -0.83
CA VAL A 28 49.22 -9.67 0.59
C VAL A 28 48.06 -10.05 1.52
N GLY A 29 46.82 -10.12 1.01
CA GLY A 29 45.62 -10.43 1.79
C GLY A 29 45.22 -9.33 2.78
N VAL A 30 45.91 -8.18 2.74
CA VAL A 30 45.66 -7.01 3.58
C VAL A 30 45.24 -5.85 2.67
N ARG A 31 43.94 -5.53 2.70
CA ARG A 31 43.37 -4.46 1.88
C ARG A 31 43.76 -3.08 2.42
N ALA A 32 44.25 -2.20 1.55
CA ALA A 32 44.64 -0.84 1.94
C ALA A 32 43.43 0.08 2.24
N ARG A 33 42.27 -0.19 1.64
CA ARG A 33 40.98 0.40 2.03
C ARG A 33 40.14 -0.66 2.74
N GLY A 34 39.81 -0.45 4.01
CA GLY A 34 38.82 -1.25 4.73
C GLY A 34 37.39 -1.04 4.18
N ASP A 35 36.39 -1.63 4.86
CA ASP A 35 34.95 -1.63 4.51
C ASP A 35 34.31 -0.23 4.51
N ARG A 36 34.83 0.71 3.72
CA ARG A 36 34.02 1.82 3.20
C ARG A 36 33.33 1.27 1.97
N GLU A 37 32.00 1.28 2.01
CA GLU A 37 31.16 0.96 0.86
C GLU A 37 30.62 2.26 0.23
N PRO A 38 31.47 3.12 -0.38
CA PRO A 38 31.00 4.34 -1.04
C PRO A 38 30.00 4.01 -2.16
N GLU A 39 30.11 2.80 -2.74
CA GLU A 39 29.16 2.23 -3.70
C GLU A 39 27.72 2.11 -3.18
N ARG A 40 27.49 2.16 -1.86
CA ARG A 40 26.12 2.16 -1.32
C ARG A 40 25.40 3.49 -1.53
N LEU A 41 26.12 4.60 -1.65
CA LEU A 41 25.51 5.90 -1.96
C LEU A 41 25.05 5.97 -3.41
N THR A 42 25.79 5.35 -4.33
CA THR A 42 25.43 5.29 -5.75
C THR A 42 24.33 4.28 -6.05
N ARG A 43 24.09 3.32 -5.15
CA ARG A 43 23.00 2.33 -5.24
C ARG A 43 21.74 2.72 -4.46
N GLN A 44 21.60 3.98 -4.05
CA GLN A 44 20.35 4.42 -3.43
C GLN A 44 19.23 4.39 -4.47
N PHE A 45 18.19 3.62 -4.16
CA PHE A 45 17.00 3.53 -5.00
C PHE A 45 16.07 4.69 -4.65
N HIS A 46 15.82 5.58 -5.61
CA HIS A 46 15.00 6.79 -5.47
C HIS A 46 15.37 7.74 -4.31
N PRO A 47 16.62 8.22 -4.21
CA PRO A 47 16.99 9.21 -3.18
C PRO A 47 16.15 10.50 -3.26
N GLU A 48 15.64 10.85 -4.44
CA GLU A 48 14.85 12.04 -4.72
C GLU A 48 13.44 12.05 -4.07
N VAL A 49 12.94 10.90 -3.61
CA VAL A 49 11.65 10.83 -2.91
C VAL A 49 11.76 11.32 -1.46
N ILE A 50 12.96 11.37 -0.90
CA ILE A 50 13.21 11.88 0.44
C ILE A 50 13.33 13.40 0.37
N LYS A 51 12.22 14.08 0.65
CA LYS A 51 12.19 15.54 0.72
C LYS A 51 12.41 16.01 2.15
N ILE A 52 13.47 16.79 2.37
CA ILE A 52 13.69 17.46 3.64
C ILE A 52 12.70 18.62 3.71
N LEU A 53 11.73 18.50 4.60
CA LEU A 53 10.74 19.55 4.82
C LEU A 53 11.38 20.68 5.61
N THR A 54 11.15 21.90 5.14
CA THR A 54 11.51 23.11 5.87
C THR A 54 10.56 23.30 7.06
N PRO A 55 10.97 24.00 8.14
CA PRO A 55 10.08 24.25 9.29
C PRO A 55 8.74 24.88 8.90
N GLN A 56 8.74 25.77 7.90
CA GLN A 56 7.53 26.37 7.31
C GLN A 56 6.62 25.34 6.60
N ALA A 57 7.20 24.36 5.89
CA ALA A 57 6.43 23.29 5.25
C ALA A 57 5.85 22.31 6.28
N VAL A 58 6.57 22.08 7.39
CA VAL A 58 6.06 21.29 8.52
C VAL A 58 4.90 22.00 9.21
N ALA A 59 5.00 23.31 9.42
CA ALA A 59 3.91 24.11 9.99
C ALA A 59 2.66 24.12 9.08
N ALA A 60 2.84 24.25 7.76
CA ALA A 60 1.75 24.18 6.79
C ALA A 60 1.10 22.79 6.70
N ALA A 61 1.89 21.72 6.84
CA ALA A 61 1.37 20.36 6.89
C ALA A 61 0.62 20.08 8.20
N ALA A 62 1.07 20.64 9.32
CA ALA A 62 0.40 20.52 10.61
C ALA A 62 -0.95 21.26 10.63
N SER A 63 -1.02 22.45 10.02
CA SER A 63 -2.29 23.18 9.87
C SER A 63 -3.25 22.48 8.90
N ALA A 64 -2.75 21.91 7.79
CA ALA A 64 -3.55 21.09 6.90
C ALA A 64 -4.03 19.78 7.56
N ALA A 65 -3.23 19.18 8.45
CA ALA A 65 -3.61 18.00 9.21
C ALA A 65 -4.70 18.28 10.25
N GLN A 66 -4.72 19.49 10.82
CA GLN A 66 -5.81 19.96 11.71
C GLN A 66 -7.11 20.22 10.95
N LEU A 67 -7.02 20.47 9.64
CA LEU A 67 -8.14 20.59 8.71
C LEU A 67 -8.58 19.27 8.08
N LYS A 68 -8.14 18.11 8.59
CA LYS A 68 -8.67 16.81 8.15
C LYS A 68 -10.15 16.70 8.50
N LEU A 69 -10.99 17.09 7.55
CA LEU A 69 -12.42 16.82 7.54
C LEU A 69 -12.61 15.30 7.44
N VAL A 70 -13.14 14.70 8.50
CA VAL A 70 -13.50 13.28 8.54
C VAL A 70 -14.94 13.13 8.07
N CYS A 71 -15.19 12.20 7.13
CA CYS A 71 -16.54 11.85 6.72
C CYS A 71 -17.20 11.02 7.84
N LEU A 72 -18.36 11.48 8.31
CA LEU A 72 -19.17 10.82 9.32
C LEU A 72 -20.54 10.49 8.71
N GLU A 73 -20.97 9.24 8.83
CA GLU A 73 -22.22 8.74 8.29
C GLU A 73 -23.07 8.14 9.42
N ALA A 74 -24.39 8.26 9.30
CA ALA A 74 -25.36 7.69 10.23
C ALA A 74 -26.47 6.97 9.46
N GLY A 75 -26.93 5.83 9.99
CA GLY A 75 -27.95 4.98 9.37
C GLY A 75 -27.62 3.49 9.55
N PRO A 76 -28.38 2.58 8.89
CA PRO A 76 -29.54 2.85 8.04
C PRO A 76 -30.78 3.25 8.87
N PHE A 77 -31.58 4.19 8.34
CA PHE A 77 -32.84 4.62 8.96
C PHE A 77 -34.04 4.00 8.26
N ASN A 78 -35.09 3.68 9.02
CA ASN A 78 -36.41 3.45 8.44
C ASN A 78 -37.12 4.79 8.12
N ALA A 79 -38.30 4.74 7.48
CA ALA A 79 -39.01 5.95 7.04
C ALA A 79 -39.37 6.92 8.17
N ALA A 80 -39.74 6.41 9.35
CA ALA A 80 -40.09 7.25 10.50
C ALA A 80 -38.84 7.85 11.17
N GLU A 81 -37.77 7.06 11.28
CA GLU A 81 -36.48 7.50 11.82
C GLU A 81 -35.82 8.55 10.93
N LEU A 82 -35.95 8.41 9.61
CA LEU A 82 -35.40 9.36 8.65
C LEU A 82 -35.99 10.76 8.85
N LEU A 83 -37.32 10.88 9.00
CA LEU A 83 -37.97 12.16 9.27
C LEU A 83 -37.49 12.80 10.57
N ALA A 84 -37.31 11.99 11.62
CA ALA A 84 -36.78 12.47 12.90
C ALA A 84 -35.31 12.92 12.79
N ALA A 85 -34.49 12.16 12.07
CA ALA A 85 -33.08 12.47 11.83
C ALA A 85 -32.90 13.74 10.99
N GLU A 86 -33.66 13.90 9.90
CA GLU A 86 -33.66 15.11 9.07
C GLU A 86 -34.05 16.36 9.88
N GLY A 87 -35.05 16.24 10.76
CA GLY A 87 -35.43 17.31 11.69
C GLY A 87 -34.29 17.71 12.62
N ALA A 88 -33.60 16.73 13.21
CA ALA A 88 -32.45 16.99 14.08
C ALA A 88 -31.27 17.62 13.32
N MET A 89 -30.96 17.12 12.12
CA MET A 89 -29.87 17.61 11.27
C MET A 89 -30.13 19.05 10.80
N SER A 90 -31.37 19.35 10.39
CA SER A 90 -31.77 20.70 9.95
C SER A 90 -31.73 21.73 11.09
N ALA A 91 -32.00 21.31 12.33
CA ALA A 91 -31.93 22.18 13.50
C ALA A 91 -30.50 22.46 13.96
N ALA A 92 -29.58 21.50 13.77
CA ALA A 92 -28.22 21.57 14.31
C ALA A 92 -27.15 22.03 13.30
N LEU A 93 -27.37 21.84 12.00
CA LEU A 93 -26.35 22.02 10.97
C LEU A 93 -26.75 23.05 9.90
N PRO A 94 -25.78 23.75 9.29
CA PRO A 94 -26.03 24.65 8.16
C PRO A 94 -26.66 23.93 6.95
N ALA A 95 -27.51 24.65 6.20
CA ALA A 95 -28.06 24.13 4.95
C ALA A 95 -26.95 23.78 3.95
N GLY A 96 -27.06 22.60 3.33
CA GLY A 96 -26.08 22.11 2.35
C GLY A 96 -24.81 21.48 2.94
N SER A 97 -24.68 21.38 4.26
CA SER A 97 -23.52 20.71 4.91
C SER A 97 -23.71 19.20 5.10
N TRP A 98 -24.86 18.65 4.72
CA TRP A 98 -25.20 17.24 4.82
C TRP A 98 -26.12 16.83 3.66
N ALA A 99 -26.16 15.53 3.35
CA ALA A 99 -26.98 14.98 2.29
C ALA A 99 -27.52 13.60 2.68
N GLN A 100 -28.72 13.28 2.19
CA GLN A 100 -29.26 11.93 2.26
C GLN A 100 -28.65 11.09 1.13
N ILE A 101 -28.19 9.87 1.46
CA ILE A 101 -27.67 8.91 0.49
C ILE A 101 -28.60 7.69 0.49
N GLU A 102 -29.05 7.26 -0.69
CA GLU A 102 -29.85 6.04 -0.83
C GLU A 102 -28.98 4.80 -0.65
N VAL A 103 -29.20 4.07 0.45
CA VAL A 103 -28.56 2.79 0.68
C VAL A 103 -29.53 1.69 0.23
N GLY A 104 -29.08 0.82 -0.67
CA GLY A 104 -29.87 -0.31 -1.15
C GLY A 104 -30.36 -1.20 0.00
N LYS A 105 -31.55 -1.80 -0.15
CA LYS A 105 -32.14 -2.67 0.87
C LYS A 105 -31.15 -3.78 1.25
N PRO A 106 -30.91 -4.06 2.55
CA PRO A 106 -30.10 -5.20 2.94
C PRO A 106 -30.80 -6.48 2.49
N ILE A 107 -30.26 -7.15 1.47
CA ILE A 107 -30.78 -8.42 0.97
C ILE A 107 -29.95 -9.54 1.61
N GLN A 108 -30.56 -10.29 2.52
CA GLN A 108 -30.08 -11.61 2.90
C GLN A 108 -30.73 -12.61 1.94
N ALA A 109 -30.06 -12.93 0.84
CA ALA A 109 -30.56 -13.85 -0.18
C ALA A 109 -29.67 -15.09 -0.28
N HIS A 110 -30.28 -16.27 -0.32
CA HIS A 110 -29.60 -17.54 -0.54
C HIS A 110 -29.93 -18.08 -1.93
N LEU A 111 -28.92 -18.47 -2.69
CA LEU A 111 -29.05 -19.07 -4.01
C LEU A 111 -28.47 -20.49 -3.97
N LEU A 112 -29.22 -21.48 -4.44
CA LEU A 112 -28.72 -22.83 -4.65
C LEU A 112 -28.28 -22.97 -6.11
N ARG A 113 -27.00 -23.28 -6.34
CA ARG A 113 -26.44 -23.50 -7.68
C ARG A 113 -25.84 -24.90 -7.77
N VAL A 114 -26.10 -25.57 -8.89
CA VAL A 114 -25.47 -26.84 -9.25
C VAL A 114 -24.45 -26.55 -10.34
N GLU A 115 -23.16 -26.52 -9.99
CA GLU A 115 -22.07 -26.09 -10.87
C GLU A 115 -21.93 -26.92 -12.14
N ARG A 116 -22.21 -28.23 -12.06
CA ARG A 116 -22.07 -29.18 -13.18
C ARG A 116 -23.23 -30.16 -13.17
N ALA A 117 -24.34 -29.77 -13.79
CA ALA A 117 -25.43 -30.68 -14.07
C ALA A 117 -25.18 -31.37 -15.42
N ASP A 118 -24.89 -32.68 -15.39
CA ASP A 118 -24.96 -33.52 -16.59
C ASP A 118 -26.43 -33.79 -16.95
N ALA A 119 -26.68 -34.48 -18.07
CA ALA A 119 -28.03 -34.72 -18.57
C ALA A 119 -28.90 -35.52 -17.57
N GLU A 120 -28.30 -36.45 -16.83
CA GLU A 120 -29.00 -37.26 -15.84
C GLU A 120 -29.37 -36.43 -14.61
N LEU A 121 -28.43 -35.64 -14.09
CA LEU A 121 -28.65 -34.76 -12.95
C LEU A 121 -29.63 -33.64 -13.30
N ALA A 122 -29.56 -33.07 -14.50
CA ALA A 122 -30.52 -32.09 -14.98
C ALA A 122 -31.94 -32.67 -15.03
N ALA A 123 -32.11 -33.91 -15.52
CA ALA A 123 -33.41 -34.59 -15.52
C ALA A 123 -33.94 -34.85 -14.10
N LYS A 124 -33.05 -35.17 -13.15
CA LYS A 124 -33.41 -35.31 -11.73
C LYS A 124 -33.84 -33.98 -11.11
N LEU A 125 -33.11 -32.89 -11.37
CA LEU A 125 -33.45 -31.56 -10.87
C LEU A 125 -34.77 -31.03 -11.46
N ALA A 126 -35.06 -31.35 -12.72
CA ALA A 126 -36.32 -31.00 -13.36
C ALA A 126 -37.53 -31.74 -12.78
N THR A 127 -37.33 -32.94 -12.23
CA THR A 127 -38.39 -33.75 -11.61
C THR A 127 -38.46 -33.59 -10.09
N LEU A 128 -37.53 -32.84 -9.48
CA LEU A 128 -37.50 -32.56 -8.05
C LEU A 128 -38.65 -31.62 -7.65
N LYS A 129 -39.77 -32.21 -7.25
CA LYS A 129 -40.93 -31.47 -6.73
C LYS A 129 -40.75 -31.19 -5.24
N SER A 130 -40.42 -29.94 -4.91
CA SER A 130 -40.48 -29.44 -3.55
C SER A 130 -41.18 -28.09 -3.57
N ASP A 131 -42.20 -27.91 -2.73
CA ASP A 131 -42.90 -26.63 -2.60
C ASP A 131 -41.96 -25.49 -2.20
N ALA A 132 -40.85 -25.82 -1.52
CA ALA A 132 -39.80 -24.88 -1.12
C ALA A 132 -38.95 -24.37 -2.29
N LEU A 133 -38.87 -25.11 -3.40
CA LEU A 133 -38.11 -24.73 -4.59
C LEU A 133 -38.91 -23.84 -5.55
N GLY A 134 -40.22 -23.67 -5.32
CA GLY A 134 -41.09 -22.82 -6.13
C GLY A 134 -41.04 -23.15 -7.62
N LYS A 135 -40.42 -22.27 -8.42
CA LYS A 135 -40.29 -22.44 -9.88
C LYS A 135 -39.20 -23.45 -10.30
N GLY A 136 -38.42 -23.98 -9.36
CA GLY A 136 -37.35 -24.94 -9.63
C GLY A 136 -36.05 -24.31 -10.16
N PHE A 137 -35.13 -25.16 -10.63
CA PHE A 137 -33.83 -24.74 -11.16
C PHE A 137 -33.96 -24.19 -12.59
N GLY A 138 -33.38 -23.01 -12.85
CA GLY A 138 -33.27 -22.39 -14.17
C GLY A 138 -31.82 -22.31 -14.65
N ALA A 139 -31.62 -21.78 -15.87
CA ALA A 139 -30.27 -21.53 -16.40
C ALA A 139 -29.51 -20.52 -15.52
N CYS A 140 -28.22 -20.75 -15.31
CA CYS A 140 -27.37 -19.83 -14.55
C CYS A 140 -27.26 -18.48 -15.28
N ALA A 141 -27.46 -17.37 -14.54
CA ALA A 141 -27.36 -16.02 -15.10
C ALA A 141 -25.91 -15.60 -15.43
N ARG A 142 -24.91 -16.30 -14.89
CA ARG A 142 -23.49 -16.16 -15.25
C ARG A 142 -22.87 -17.55 -15.38
N PRO A 143 -21.93 -17.74 -16.33
CA PRO A 143 -21.21 -19.00 -16.50
C PRO A 143 -20.32 -19.31 -15.30
#